data_AF-A0A1J4PUG3-F1
#
_entry.id   AF-A0A1J4PUG3-F1
#
_cell.length_a   1.000
_cell.length_b   1.000
_cell.length_c   1.000
_cell.angle_alpha   90.00
_cell.angle_beta   90.00
_cell.angle_gamma   90.00
#
_symmetry.space_group_name_H-M   'P 1'
#
loop_
_entity.id
_entity.type
_entity.pdbx_description
1 polymer ?
#
loop_
_entity_poly.entity_id
_entity_poly.type
_entity_poly.pdbx_seq_one_letter_code
_entity_poly.pdbx_strand_id
1 'polypeptide(L)'
;MTDSKPTVLDVDKAREKAKAVSSQIYDLINIPSGKVTEPGPSIAPCDEDPDHLYKTEHPWSVYGVPEDELKAGFQRLRDALPGKGWKIWRYGPNKSRAKTLELTADSTTEPFSVDAELWVSSPTAGREKEPKILINIVSGCWRAPKGTDLSTQY
;
A
#
# COMPACT_ATOMS: atom_id res chain seq x y z
N MET A 1 16.26 -9.57 18.24
CA MET A 1 15.97 -8.76 17.04
C MET A 1 17.03 -9.14 16.03
N THR A 2 16.68 -9.91 15.00
CA THR A 2 17.65 -10.33 14.00
C THR A 2 18.02 -9.12 13.16
N ASP A 3 19.26 -8.68 13.37
CA ASP A 3 20.02 -7.65 12.67
C ASP A 3 20.30 -8.11 11.23
N SER A 4 19.24 -8.26 10.43
CA SER A 4 19.36 -8.66 9.03
C SER A 4 19.73 -7.44 8.21
N LYS A 5 20.96 -7.44 7.68
CA LYS A 5 21.44 -6.38 6.77
C LYS A 5 20.42 -6.17 5.62
N PRO A 6 20.10 -4.92 5.27
CA PRO A 6 19.22 -4.61 4.14
C PRO A 6 19.68 -5.30 2.86
N THR A 7 18.74 -5.89 2.12
CA THR A 7 19.04 -6.58 0.86
C THR A 7 19.41 -5.54 -0.19
N VAL A 8 20.49 -5.78 -0.94
CA VAL A 8 20.88 -4.93 -2.06
C VAL A 8 19.92 -5.16 -3.22
N LEU A 9 19.25 -4.11 -3.68
CA LEU A 9 18.27 -4.19 -4.75
C LEU A 9 18.36 -2.93 -5.63
N ASP A 10 18.37 -3.15 -6.93
CA ASP A 10 18.31 -2.08 -7.94
C ASP A 10 16.95 -1.36 -7.88
N VAL A 11 16.95 -0.04 -8.12
CA VAL A 11 15.77 0.81 -7.94
C VAL A 11 14.62 0.41 -8.87
N ASP A 12 14.91 0.09 -10.13
CA ASP A 12 13.87 -0.29 -11.08
C ASP A 12 13.30 -1.68 -10.74
N LYS A 13 14.16 -2.61 -10.29
CA LYS A 13 13.68 -3.90 -9.77
C LYS A 13 12.83 -3.75 -8.52
N ALA A 14 13.13 -2.79 -7.65
CA ALA A 14 12.30 -2.49 -6.49
C ALA A 14 10.93 -1.95 -6.92
N ARG A 15 10.88 -1.01 -7.88
CA ARG A 15 9.61 -0.53 -8.47
C ARG A 15 8.80 -1.66 -9.10
N GLU A 16 9.43 -2.56 -9.84
CA GLU A 16 8.78 -3.73 -10.43
C GLU A 16 8.16 -4.64 -9.35
N LYS A 17 8.88 -4.91 -8.26
CA LYS A 17 8.36 -5.67 -7.11
C LYS A 17 7.17 -4.97 -6.47
N ALA A 18 7.28 -3.67 -6.20
CA ALA A 18 6.19 -2.88 -5.63
C ALA A 18 4.95 -2.90 -6.54
N LYS A 19 5.15 -2.76 -7.85
CA LYS A 19 4.06 -2.86 -8.84
C LYS A 19 3.41 -4.24 -8.83
N ALA A 20 4.19 -5.31 -8.77
CA ALA A 20 3.67 -6.67 -8.75
C ALA A 20 2.85 -6.96 -7.47
N VAL A 21 3.32 -6.49 -6.32
CA VAL A 21 2.56 -6.55 -5.06
C VAL A 21 1.28 -5.73 -5.16
N SER A 22 1.38 -4.52 -5.71
CA SER A 22 0.25 -3.62 -5.90
C SER A 22 -0.85 -4.18 -6.79
N SER A 23 -0.48 -4.78 -7.93
CA SER A 23 -1.43 -5.47 -8.80
C SER A 23 -2.13 -6.63 -8.09
N GLN A 24 -1.42 -7.41 -7.25
CA GLN A 24 -2.06 -8.46 -6.47
C GLN A 24 -3.11 -7.89 -5.50
N ILE A 25 -2.81 -6.79 -4.80
CA ILE A 25 -3.77 -6.13 -3.90
C ILE A 25 -4.98 -5.61 -4.69
N TYR A 26 -4.77 -5.01 -5.85
CA TYR A 26 -5.83 -4.57 -6.74
C TYR A 26 -6.76 -5.71 -7.18
N ASP A 27 -6.18 -6.84 -7.59
CA ASP A 27 -6.94 -8.03 -8.00
C ASP A 27 -7.79 -8.59 -6.84
N LEU A 28 -7.34 -8.48 -5.59
CA LEU A 28 -8.11 -8.92 -4.41
C LEU A 28 -9.31 -8.01 -4.11
N ILE A 29 -9.20 -6.70 -4.36
CA ILE A 29 -10.33 -5.77 -4.22
C ILE A 29 -11.42 -6.10 -5.25
N ASN A 30 -11.01 -6.49 -6.46
CA ASN A 30 -11.88 -7.00 -7.53
C ASN A 30 -13.10 -6.09 -7.80
N ILE A 31 -12.85 -4.85 -8.22
CA ILE A 31 -13.87 -3.89 -8.66
C ILE A 31 -13.60 -3.54 -10.14
N PRO A 32 -14.10 -4.34 -11.10
CA PRO A 32 -13.76 -4.19 -12.51
C PRO A 32 -14.31 -2.93 -13.17
N SER A 33 -15.38 -2.35 -12.61
CA SER A 33 -16.02 -1.10 -13.05
C SER A 33 -15.37 0.15 -12.45
N GLY A 34 -14.43 -0.02 -11.51
CA GLY A 34 -13.78 1.05 -10.77
C GLY A 34 -12.73 1.79 -11.58
N LYS A 35 -12.64 3.10 -11.37
CA LYS A 35 -11.50 3.89 -11.82
C LYS A 35 -10.34 3.70 -10.86
N VAL A 36 -9.13 3.73 -11.40
CA VAL A 36 -7.89 3.57 -10.63
C VAL A 36 -6.98 4.76 -10.92
N THR A 37 -6.35 5.31 -9.90
CA THR A 37 -5.31 6.32 -10.10
C THR A 37 -4.06 5.69 -10.71
N GLU A 38 -3.44 6.35 -11.69
CA GLU A 38 -2.39 5.75 -12.52
C GLU A 38 -0.90 6.00 -12.14
N PRO A 39 -0.50 6.72 -11.06
CA PRO A 39 0.93 6.85 -10.78
C PRO A 39 1.51 5.47 -10.43
N GLY A 40 2.71 5.20 -10.95
CA GLY A 40 3.48 4.01 -10.60
C GLY A 40 4.15 4.14 -9.22
N PRO A 41 4.81 3.07 -8.73
CA PRO A 41 5.59 3.12 -7.51
C PRO A 41 6.73 4.15 -7.62
N SER A 42 6.86 5.01 -6.62
CA SER A 42 8.01 5.91 -6.42
C SER A 42 8.97 5.32 -5.39
N ILE A 43 10.09 6.00 -5.15
CA ILE A 43 10.97 5.71 -4.03
C ILE A 43 11.04 6.86 -3.04
N ALA A 44 11.41 6.54 -1.81
CA ALA A 44 11.77 7.50 -0.77
C ALA A 44 13.02 7.01 -0.02
N PRO A 45 13.93 7.90 0.40
CA PRO A 45 15.04 7.54 1.27
C PRO A 45 14.55 6.96 2.60
N CYS A 46 15.35 6.06 3.18
CA CYS A 46 15.14 5.60 4.55
C CYS A 46 15.94 6.44 5.53
N ASP A 47 15.35 6.80 6.66
CA ASP A 47 15.94 7.73 7.65
C ASP A 47 17.25 7.21 8.25
N GLU A 48 17.45 5.89 8.28
CA GLU A 48 18.62 5.25 8.88
C GLU A 48 19.92 5.51 8.10
N ASP A 49 19.85 5.61 6.77
CA ASP A 49 20.99 5.84 5.87
C ASP A 49 20.45 6.38 4.52
N PRO A 50 20.02 7.65 4.47
CA PRO A 50 19.25 8.20 3.33
C PRO A 50 20.05 8.25 2.03
N ASP A 51 21.37 8.18 2.10
CA ASP A 51 22.26 8.19 0.93
C ASP A 51 22.36 6.81 0.26
N HIS A 52 22.08 5.72 0.99
CA HIS A 52 22.27 4.36 0.48
C HIS A 52 21.08 3.43 0.67
N LEU A 53 20.12 3.79 1.52
CA LEU A 53 18.91 3.02 1.79
C LEU A 53 17.68 3.77 1.28
N TYR A 54 16.80 3.02 0.64
CA TYR A 54 15.55 3.53 0.11
C TYR A 54 14.43 2.50 0.27
N LYS A 55 13.19 2.97 0.22
CA LYS A 55 11.97 2.15 0.19
C LYS A 55 11.15 2.54 -1.03
N THR A 56 10.31 1.63 -1.48
CA THR A 56 9.29 1.93 -2.50
C THR A 56 8.00 2.32 -1.82
N GLU A 57 7.31 3.30 -2.39
CA GLU A 57 5.97 3.71 -1.98
C GLU A 57 5.05 3.68 -3.20
N HIS A 58 3.84 3.16 -3.05
CA HIS A 58 2.86 3.14 -4.13
C HIS A 58 1.47 3.45 -3.62
N PRO A 59 1.15 4.74 -3.40
CA PRO A 59 -0.20 5.17 -3.09
C PRO A 59 -1.07 5.20 -4.35
N TRP A 60 -2.25 4.60 -4.27
CA TRP A 60 -3.26 4.65 -5.33
C TRP A 60 -4.66 4.46 -4.76
N SER A 61 -5.70 4.69 -5.55
CA SER A 61 -7.08 4.50 -5.11
C SER A 61 -7.97 3.85 -6.16
N VAL A 62 -8.95 3.07 -5.71
CA VAL A 62 -10.13 2.68 -6.51
C VAL A 62 -11.29 3.60 -6.18
N TYR A 63 -11.96 4.15 -7.19
CA TYR A 63 -13.05 5.11 -7.02
C TYR A 63 -14.03 5.09 -8.21
N GLY A 64 -15.05 5.95 -8.17
CA GLY A 64 -16.00 6.12 -9.28
C GLY A 64 -17.07 5.04 -9.39
N VAL A 65 -17.28 4.28 -8.32
CA VAL A 65 -18.33 3.26 -8.15
C VAL A 65 -19.16 3.56 -6.89
N PRO A 66 -20.35 2.97 -6.74
CA PRO A 66 -21.16 3.14 -5.53
C PRO A 66 -20.42 2.74 -4.24
N GLU A 67 -20.75 3.39 -3.11
CA GLU A 67 -20.11 3.11 -1.82
C GLU A 67 -20.23 1.65 -1.39
N ASP A 68 -21.35 0.99 -1.72
CA ASP A 68 -21.57 -0.41 -1.37
C ASP A 68 -20.66 -1.35 -2.15
N GLU A 69 -20.27 -0.98 -3.37
CA GLU A 69 -19.27 -1.72 -4.15
C GLU A 69 -17.87 -1.56 -3.56
N LEU A 70 -17.53 -0.35 -3.08
CA LEU A 70 -16.28 -0.09 -2.34
C LEU A 70 -16.24 -0.88 -1.02
N LYS A 71 -17.31 -0.87 -0.24
CA LYS A 71 -17.42 -1.67 1.00
C LYS A 71 -17.23 -3.16 0.72
N ALA A 72 -17.87 -3.67 -0.34
CA ALA A 72 -17.73 -5.06 -0.75
C ALA A 72 -16.29 -5.39 -1.20
N GLY A 73 -15.63 -4.50 -1.95
CA GLY A 73 -14.23 -4.68 -2.35
C GLY A 73 -13.26 -4.66 -1.18
N PHE A 74 -13.46 -3.75 -0.22
CA PHE A 74 -12.66 -3.69 1.00
C PHE A 74 -12.82 -4.95 1.85
N GLN A 75 -14.05 -5.47 1.94
CA GLN A 75 -14.33 -6.74 2.63
C GLN A 75 -13.67 -7.94 1.93
N ARG A 76 -13.72 -8.01 0.59
CA ARG A 76 -13.01 -9.05 -0.19
C ARG A 76 -11.50 -9.01 0.05
N LEU A 77 -10.90 -7.83 0.05
CA LEU A 77 -9.49 -7.65 0.35
C LEU A 77 -9.14 -8.24 1.73
N ARG A 78 -9.89 -7.84 2.77
CA ARG A 78 -9.69 -8.35 4.14
C ARG A 78 -9.74 -9.87 4.21
N ASP A 79 -10.73 -10.48 3.58
CA ASP A 79 -10.96 -11.93 3.70
C ASP A 79 -9.93 -12.74 2.92
N ALA A 80 -9.44 -12.20 1.79
CA ALA A 80 -8.50 -12.89 0.91
C ALA A 80 -7.02 -12.76 1.33
N LEU A 81 -6.65 -11.64 1.96
CA LEU A 81 -5.26 -11.34 2.35
C LEU A 81 -4.57 -12.49 3.13
N PRO A 82 -5.16 -13.06 4.20
CA PRO A 82 -4.55 -14.17 4.93
C PRO A 82 -4.23 -15.39 4.06
N GLY A 83 -5.12 -15.74 3.13
CA GLY A 83 -4.92 -16.84 2.18
C GLY A 83 -3.83 -16.58 1.13
N LYS A 84 -3.35 -15.33 1.03
CA LYS A 84 -2.27 -14.91 0.13
C LYS A 84 -0.96 -14.61 0.85
N GLY A 85 -0.82 -15.05 2.11
CA GLY A 85 0.42 -14.88 2.87
C GLY A 85 0.58 -13.49 3.45
N TRP A 86 -0.52 -12.80 3.76
CA TRP A 86 -0.51 -11.53 4.48
C TRP A 86 -1.03 -11.69 5.90
N LYS A 87 -0.38 -11.05 6.87
CA LYS A 87 -0.84 -11.03 8.25
C LYS A 87 -1.48 -9.67 8.53
N ILE A 88 -2.80 -9.67 8.70
CA ILE A 88 -3.53 -8.49 9.19
C ILE A 88 -3.24 -8.33 10.67
N TRP A 89 -2.62 -7.22 11.05
CA TRP A 89 -2.35 -6.90 12.46
C TRP A 89 -3.23 -5.75 12.97
N ARG A 90 -3.88 -5.01 12.06
CA ARG A 90 -4.84 -3.96 12.40
C ARG A 90 -6.03 -3.98 11.47
N TYR A 91 -7.22 -3.93 12.07
CA TYR A 91 -8.47 -3.73 11.34
C TYR A 91 -9.47 -3.00 12.22
N GLY A 92 -9.99 -1.88 11.73
CA GLY A 92 -11.00 -1.09 12.45
C GLY A 92 -10.85 0.41 12.19
N PRO A 93 -11.65 1.24 12.89
CA PRO A 93 -11.57 2.68 12.75
C PRO A 93 -10.18 3.22 13.12
N ASN A 94 -9.61 4.06 12.26
CA ASN A 94 -8.33 4.70 12.51
C ASN A 94 -8.45 5.84 13.55
N LYS A 95 -7.31 6.43 13.92
CA LYS A 95 -7.26 7.48 14.96
C LYS A 95 -7.69 8.86 14.45
N SER A 96 -8.00 9.01 13.16
CA SER A 96 -8.46 10.28 12.59
C SER A 96 -9.79 10.72 13.22
N ARG A 97 -10.14 12.00 13.03
CA ARG A 97 -11.44 12.53 13.43
C ARG A 97 -12.60 11.82 12.72
N ALA A 98 -12.40 11.44 11.46
CA ALA A 98 -13.40 10.77 10.63
C ALA A 98 -13.64 9.31 11.04
N LYS A 99 -12.75 8.70 11.83
CA LYS A 99 -12.81 7.28 12.21
C LYS A 99 -12.89 6.36 10.99
N THR A 100 -12.16 6.72 9.93
CA THR A 100 -12.07 5.96 8.67
C THR A 100 -11.73 4.50 8.96
N LEU A 101 -12.45 3.57 8.33
CA LEU A 101 -12.16 2.15 8.47
C LEU A 101 -10.84 1.85 7.75
N GLU A 102 -9.89 1.28 8.50
CA GLU A 102 -8.52 1.04 8.06
C GLU A 102 -8.18 -0.43 8.29
N LEU A 103 -7.37 -0.97 7.38
CA LEU A 103 -6.79 -2.30 7.43
C LEU A 103 -5.30 -2.15 7.19
N THR A 104 -4.48 -2.67 8.11
CA THR A 104 -3.03 -2.73 7.92
C THR A 104 -2.57 -4.18 8.00
N ALA A 105 -1.78 -4.61 7.02
CA ALA A 105 -1.26 -5.96 6.92
C ALA A 105 0.18 -5.98 6.40
N ASP A 106 0.95 -6.94 6.89
CA ASP A 106 2.32 -7.17 6.46
C ASP A 106 2.41 -8.48 5.67
N SER A 107 3.18 -8.48 4.59
CA SER A 107 3.49 -9.71 3.86
C SER A 107 4.37 -10.61 4.72
N THR A 108 4.10 -11.90 4.66
CA THR A 108 4.87 -12.93 5.38
C THR A 108 6.06 -13.45 4.56
N THR A 109 6.15 -13.08 3.28
CA THR A 109 7.14 -13.60 2.32
C THR A 109 8.11 -12.55 1.83
N GLU A 110 7.68 -11.29 1.75
CA GLU A 110 8.49 -10.16 1.31
C GLU A 110 8.33 -8.98 2.29
N PRO A 111 9.30 -8.07 2.39
CA PRO A 111 9.21 -6.93 3.31
C PRO A 111 8.32 -5.85 2.70
N PHE A 112 7.02 -6.12 2.63
CA PHE A 112 6.00 -5.17 2.20
C PHE A 112 4.90 -5.07 3.24
N SER A 113 4.40 -3.86 3.43
CA SER A 113 3.21 -3.56 4.21
C SER A 113 2.19 -2.88 3.31
N VAL A 114 0.92 -3.18 3.54
CA VAL A 114 -0.21 -2.49 2.93
C VAL A 114 -1.03 -1.83 4.02
N ASP A 115 -1.33 -0.56 3.78
CA ASP A 115 -2.34 0.19 4.52
C ASP A 115 -3.49 0.52 3.58
N ALA A 116 -4.70 0.09 3.93
CA ALA A 116 -5.89 0.26 3.13
C ALA A 116 -6.95 1.00 3.93
N GLU A 117 -7.47 2.09 3.39
CA GLU A 117 -8.50 2.91 4.01
C GLU A 117 -9.77 2.97 3.15
N LEU A 118 -10.93 2.80 3.77
CA LEU A 118 -12.23 2.91 3.12
C LEU A 118 -12.86 4.28 3.38
N TRP A 119 -12.81 5.15 2.38
CA TRP A 119 -13.35 6.50 2.42
C TRP A 119 -14.76 6.50 1.84
N VAL A 120 -15.76 6.46 2.71
CA VAL A 120 -17.19 6.45 2.37
C VAL A 120 -17.96 7.32 3.37
N SER A 121 -19.19 7.68 3.04
CA SER A 121 -20.05 8.43 3.95
C SER A 121 -20.28 7.66 5.25
N SER A 122 -20.18 8.37 6.39
CA SER A 122 -20.40 7.79 7.72
C SER A 122 -20.91 8.85 8.70
N PRO A 123 -21.49 8.46 9.85
CA PRO A 123 -21.91 9.43 10.87
C PRO A 123 -20.78 10.34 11.37
N THR A 124 -19.54 9.85 11.37
CA THR A 124 -18.35 10.60 11.84
C THR A 124 -17.67 11.39 10.73
N ALA A 125 -17.67 10.90 9.49
CA ALA A 125 -17.06 11.57 8.34
C ALA A 125 -18.02 12.56 7.65
N GLY A 126 -19.33 12.39 7.84
CA GLY A 126 -20.35 13.08 7.07
C GLY A 126 -20.51 12.47 5.68
N ARG A 127 -20.99 13.27 4.73
CA ARG A 127 -21.14 12.86 3.33
C ARG A 127 -19.80 12.93 2.61
N GLU A 128 -19.34 11.80 2.10
CA GLU A 128 -18.16 11.72 1.24
C GLU A 128 -18.51 12.14 -0.19
N LYS A 129 -17.72 13.06 -0.76
CA LYS A 129 -17.93 13.57 -2.13
C LYS A 129 -17.25 12.68 -3.16
N GLU A 130 -16.13 12.07 -2.78
CA GLU A 130 -15.37 11.18 -3.64
C GLU A 130 -15.09 9.86 -2.92
N PRO A 131 -16.09 8.96 -2.82
CA PRO A 131 -15.89 7.69 -2.17
C PRO A 131 -14.79 6.88 -2.88
N LYS A 132 -13.88 6.31 -2.09
CA LYS A 132 -12.73 5.56 -2.60
C LYS A 132 -12.22 4.53 -1.61
N ILE A 133 -11.49 3.55 -2.12
CA ILE A 133 -10.54 2.77 -1.31
C ILE A 133 -9.16 3.36 -1.60
N LEU A 134 -8.52 3.93 -0.59
CA LEU A 134 -7.13 4.37 -0.66
C LEU A 134 -6.24 3.20 -0.26
N ILE A 135 -5.23 2.91 -1.07
CA ILE A 135 -4.23 1.88 -0.82
C ILE A 135 -2.87 2.56 -0.78
N ASN A 136 -2.10 2.29 0.27
CA ASN A 136 -0.70 2.65 0.36
C ASN A 136 0.14 1.40 0.57
N ILE A 137 1.02 1.10 -0.37
CA ILE A 137 1.95 -0.03 -0.29
C ILE A 137 3.34 0.54 -0.06
N VAL A 138 4.02 0.03 0.96
CA VAL A 138 5.37 0.43 1.33
C VAL A 138 6.25 -0.78 1.50
N SER A 139 7.49 -0.73 1.01
CA SER A 139 8.48 -1.76 1.29
C SER A 139 9.27 -1.46 2.57
N GLY A 140 9.94 -2.47 3.12
CA GLY A 140 11.11 -2.26 3.95
C GLY A 140 12.25 -1.61 3.17
N CYS A 141 13.29 -1.20 3.89
CA CYS A 141 14.45 -0.55 3.29
C CYS A 141 15.33 -1.53 2.51
N TRP A 142 15.60 -1.16 1.26
CA TRP A 142 16.57 -1.80 0.37
C TRP A 142 17.87 -1.01 0.37
N ARG A 143 18.99 -1.68 0.11
CA ARG A 143 20.26 -1.01 -0.15
C ARG A 143 20.45 -0.79 -1.63
N ALA A 144 20.73 0.44 -2.03
CA ALA A 144 21.07 0.75 -3.40
C ALA A 144 22.40 0.10 -3.80
N PRO A 145 22.56 -0.35 -5.06
CA PRO A 145 23.85 -0.77 -5.57
C PRO A 145 24.91 0.33 -5.41
N LYS A 146 26.17 -0.08 -5.29
CA LYS A 146 27.27 0.88 -5.13
C LYS A 146 27.33 1.82 -6.34
N GLY A 147 27.33 3.12 -6.09
CA GLY A 147 27.39 4.15 -7.13
C GLY A 147 26.02 4.58 -7.66
N THR A 148 24.92 4.02 -7.16
CA THR A 148 23.58 4.55 -7.43
C THR A 148 23.39 5.88 -6.71
N ASP A 149 23.01 6.91 -7.46
CA ASP A 149 22.61 8.21 -6.92
C ASP A 149 21.09 8.27 -6.75
N LEU A 150 20.62 8.09 -5.52
CA LEU A 150 19.19 8.11 -5.18
C LEU A 150 18.53 9.47 -5.41
N SER A 151 19.28 10.57 -5.44
CA SER A 151 18.73 11.92 -5.67
C SER A 151 18.21 12.13 -7.09
N THR A 152 18.63 11.28 -8.02
CA THR A 152 18.20 11.30 -9.43
C THR A 152 17.01 10.40 -9.72
N GLN A 153 16.54 9.67 -8.71
CA GLN A 153 15.49 8.65 -8.84
C GLN A 153 14.16 9.22 -8.32
N TYR A 154 13.21 9.47 -9.22
CA TYR A 154 11.86 9.95 -8.91
C TYR A 154 10.80 8.92 -9.29
#